data_AF-A0AAP0RTZ7-F1
#
_entry.id   AF-A0AAP0RTZ7-F1
#
_cell.length_a   1.000
_cell.length_b   1.000
_cell.length_c   1.000
_cell.angle_alpha   90.00
_cell.angle_beta   90.00
_cell.angle_gamma   90.00
#
_symmetry.space_group_name_H-M   'P 1'
#
loop_
_entity.id
_entity.type
_entity.pdbx_description
1 polymer ?
#
loop_
_entity_poly.entity_id
_entity_poly.type
_entity_poly.pdbx_seq_one_letter_code
_entity_poly.pdbx_strand_id
1 'polypeptide(L)'
;MGLCVSSESAKRKGGGRDGESIKLLSTAKVIHVDGRVQEFNQPILAGSITSQNPNCFLCSSESMSIGTCVPHVREDEELHAGQIYFLMPLSRAHTPLSLPDLCSLAIKASSTMTKDEVQLLSSKPRLVFR
;
A
#
# COMPACT_ATOMS: atom_id res chain seq x y z
N MET A 1 5.81 -52.73 36.58
CA MET A 1 5.16 -52.33 37.85
C MET A 1 6.10 -51.38 38.58
N GLY A 2 5.65 -50.15 38.88
CA GLY A 2 6.44 -49.05 39.49
C GLY A 2 6.72 -47.93 38.47
N LEU A 3 5.87 -46.91 38.28
CA LEU A 3 5.42 -45.77 39.12
C LEU A 3 6.37 -44.55 39.12
N CYS A 4 5.71 -43.38 39.04
CA CYS A 4 6.13 -41.99 39.32
C CYS A 4 6.66 -41.21 38.10
N VAL A 5 6.42 -39.89 37.92
CA VAL A 5 5.54 -38.87 38.52
C VAL A 5 5.67 -37.61 37.63
N SER A 6 4.67 -36.74 37.69
CA SER A 6 4.33 -35.59 36.83
C SER A 6 5.38 -34.49 36.57
N SER A 7 5.18 -33.85 35.40
CA SER A 7 5.18 -32.41 35.05
C SER A 7 6.34 -31.48 35.45
N GLU A 8 7.00 -30.90 34.44
CA GLU A 8 7.44 -29.50 34.46
C GLU A 8 7.12 -28.78 33.14
N SER A 9 6.55 -27.59 33.30
CA SER A 9 6.03 -26.73 32.26
C SER A 9 7.14 -25.87 31.65
N ALA A 10 7.51 -26.12 30.38
CA ALA A 10 8.32 -25.17 29.63
C ALA A 10 7.44 -24.01 29.15
N LYS A 11 7.52 -22.97 29.97
CA LYS A 11 6.89 -21.66 29.85
C LYS A 11 7.25 -20.97 28.54
N ARG A 12 6.21 -20.76 27.73
CA ARG A 12 5.91 -19.58 26.91
C ARG A 12 7.10 -18.82 26.29
N LYS A 13 7.14 -18.84 24.97
CA LYS A 13 7.10 -17.58 24.21
C LYS A 13 6.29 -17.77 22.94
N GLY A 14 4.98 -17.55 23.05
CA GLY A 14 4.19 -17.18 21.88
C GLY A 14 4.78 -15.87 21.37
N GLY A 15 5.57 -15.96 20.31
CA GLY A 15 5.94 -14.80 19.52
C GLY A 15 4.73 -14.44 18.68
N GLY A 16 3.79 -13.72 19.27
CA GLY A 16 2.80 -12.97 18.50
C GLY A 16 3.55 -11.94 17.67
N ARG A 17 3.85 -12.28 16.41
CA ARG A 17 4.23 -11.31 15.38
C ARG A 17 2.96 -10.95 14.61
N ASP A 18 1.97 -10.43 15.34
CA ASP A 18 0.68 -10.03 14.79
C ASP A 18 0.57 -8.49 14.70
N GLY A 19 1.70 -7.77 14.79
CA GLY A 19 1.73 -6.29 14.78
C GLY A 19 2.10 -5.66 13.43
N GLU A 20 2.55 -6.46 12.46
CA GLU A 20 3.21 -5.95 11.25
C GLU A 20 2.22 -5.61 10.11
N SER A 21 1.05 -6.27 10.11
CA SER A 21 0.00 -6.07 9.08
C SER A 21 -0.79 -4.77 9.23
N ILE A 22 -0.65 -4.06 10.35
CA ILE A 22 -1.43 -2.86 10.66
C ILE A 22 -0.80 -1.61 10.03
N LYS A 23 0.50 -1.60 9.73
CA LYS A 23 1.23 -0.39 9.31
C LYS A 23 0.78 0.14 7.94
N LEU A 24 0.42 -0.75 7.01
CA LEU A 24 -0.21 -0.37 5.74
C LEU A 24 -1.60 0.22 5.96
N LEU A 25 -2.41 -0.46 6.76
CA LEU A 25 -3.81 -0.07 7.01
C LEU A 25 -3.94 1.21 7.83
N SER A 26 -2.87 1.62 8.51
CA SER A 26 -2.85 2.83 9.34
C SER A 26 -2.38 4.08 8.62
N THR A 27 -1.85 3.98 7.39
CA THR A 27 -1.31 5.14 6.67
C THR A 27 -1.78 5.22 5.23
N ALA A 28 -2.00 6.43 4.73
CA ALA A 28 -2.15 6.67 3.30
C ALA A 28 -0.75 6.82 2.69
N LYS A 29 -0.56 6.30 1.46
CA LYS A 29 0.74 6.36 0.78
C LYS A 29 0.65 7.09 -0.54
N VAL A 30 1.56 8.02 -0.75
CA VAL A 30 1.73 8.72 -2.02
C VAL A 30 3.07 8.36 -2.62
N ILE A 31 3.06 7.78 -3.81
CA ILE A 31 4.24 7.32 -4.53
C ILE A 31 4.47 8.23 -5.72
N HIS A 32 5.61 8.90 -5.73
CA HIS A 32 6.02 9.76 -6.84
C HIS A 32 6.54 8.91 -7.99
N VAL A 33 6.29 9.34 -9.22
CA VAL A 33 6.90 8.71 -10.42
C VAL A 33 8.43 8.67 -10.36
N ASP A 34 9.06 9.56 -9.59
CA ASP A 34 10.50 9.59 -9.32
C ASP A 34 10.98 8.53 -8.32
N GLY A 35 10.08 7.72 -7.75
CA GLY A 35 10.41 6.66 -6.80
C GLY A 35 10.53 7.11 -5.34
N ARG A 36 10.06 8.32 -5.01
CA ARG A 36 9.90 8.76 -3.61
C ARG A 36 8.55 8.30 -3.08
N VAL A 37 8.47 7.99 -1.79
CA VAL A 37 7.23 7.65 -1.10
C VAL A 37 7.01 8.57 0.09
N GLN A 38 5.77 9.03 0.26
CA GLN A 38 5.33 9.84 1.39
C GLN A 38 4.20 9.11 2.11
N GLU A 39 4.39 8.86 3.42
CA GLU A 39 3.41 8.19 4.28
C GLU A 39 2.69 9.22 5.15
N PHE A 40 1.36 9.12 5.23
CA PHE A 40 0.53 10.00 6.03
C PHE A 40 -0.23 9.18 7.08
N ASN A 41 0.01 9.47 8.37
CA ASN A 41 -0.65 8.83 9.51
C ASN A 41 -1.96 9.52 9.92
N GLN A 42 -2.33 10.59 9.22
CA GLN A 42 -3.54 11.39 9.48
C GLN A 42 -4.25 11.65 8.15
N PRO A 43 -5.57 11.86 8.17
CA PRO A 43 -6.30 12.31 6.99
C PRO A 43 -5.66 13.56 6.40
N ILE A 44 -5.43 13.55 5.09
CA ILE A 44 -4.87 14.67 4.35
C ILE A 44 -5.66 14.85 3.06
N LEU A 45 -5.98 16.10 2.74
CA LEU A 45 -6.63 16.45 1.48
C LEU A 45 -5.67 16.27 0.30
N ALA A 46 -6.16 15.75 -0.81
CA ALA A 46 -5.39 15.64 -2.04
C ALA A 46 -4.86 17.01 -2.50
N GLY A 47 -5.66 18.08 -2.34
CA GLY A 47 -5.28 19.47 -2.62
C GLY A 47 -4.04 19.95 -1.85
N SER A 48 -3.85 19.47 -0.62
CA SER A 48 -2.66 19.81 0.18
C SER A 48 -1.37 19.22 -0.41
N ILE A 49 -1.47 18.10 -1.12
CA ILE A 49 -0.33 17.43 -1.76
C ILE A 49 -0.08 18.04 -3.15
N THR A 50 -1.13 18.29 -3.94
CA THR A 50 -0.99 18.91 -5.27
C THR A 50 -0.51 20.35 -5.19
N SER A 51 -0.91 21.11 -4.17
CA SER A 51 -0.40 22.48 -3.94
C SER A 51 1.11 22.54 -3.66
N GLN A 52 1.67 21.50 -3.02
CA GLN A 52 3.12 21.38 -2.80
C GLN A 52 3.88 20.89 -4.04
N ASN A 53 3.18 20.29 -5.00
CA ASN A 53 3.75 19.67 -6.18
C ASN A 53 3.10 20.25 -7.45
N PRO A 54 3.51 21.46 -7.87
CA PRO A 54 2.90 22.12 -9.03
C PRO A 54 3.11 21.28 -10.30
N ASN A 55 2.12 21.29 -11.19
CA ASN A 55 2.06 20.48 -12.40
C ASN A 55 1.92 18.96 -12.18
N CYS A 56 1.56 18.53 -10.97
CA CYS A 56 1.26 17.13 -10.67
C CYS A 56 -0.20 16.95 -10.24
N PHE A 57 -0.67 15.72 -10.35
CA PHE A 57 -2.01 15.27 -9.98
C PHE A 57 -1.92 13.95 -9.21
N LEU A 58 -2.91 13.69 -8.35
CA LEU A 58 -3.00 12.44 -7.61
C LEU A 58 -3.95 11.45 -8.28
N CYS A 59 -3.63 10.17 -8.18
CA CYS A 59 -4.48 9.12 -8.70
C CYS A 59 -4.44 7.90 -7.79
N SER A 60 -5.59 7.27 -7.57
CA SER A 60 -5.70 6.04 -6.79
C SER A 60 -5.22 4.84 -7.60
N SER A 61 -4.44 3.94 -7.00
CA SER A 61 -4.00 2.70 -7.64
C SER A 61 -5.18 1.82 -8.08
N GLU A 62 -6.28 1.83 -7.31
CA GLU A 62 -7.47 1.02 -7.54
C GLU A 62 -8.27 1.48 -8.77
N SER A 63 -8.12 2.74 -9.17
CA SER A 63 -8.86 3.34 -10.29
C SER A 63 -8.05 3.36 -11.59
N MET A 64 -6.84 2.81 -11.60
CA MET A 64 -6.00 2.72 -12.79
C MET A 64 -6.40 1.53 -13.65
N SER A 65 -6.47 1.73 -14.98
CA SER A 65 -6.76 0.66 -15.93
C SER A 65 -6.00 0.87 -17.23
N ILE A 66 -5.61 -0.23 -17.87
CA ILE A 66 -4.88 -0.18 -19.15
C ILE A 66 -5.83 0.33 -20.24
N GLY A 67 -5.33 1.19 -21.12
CA GLY A 67 -6.08 1.74 -22.24
C GLY A 67 -6.99 2.91 -21.86
N THR A 68 -6.99 3.35 -20.60
CA THR A 68 -7.76 4.51 -20.14
C THR A 68 -6.85 5.59 -19.57
N CYS A 69 -7.31 6.84 -19.66
CA CYS A 69 -6.68 7.94 -18.95
C CYS A 69 -6.92 7.77 -17.44
N VAL A 70 -5.91 8.12 -16.64
CA VAL A 70 -5.99 7.93 -15.19
C VAL A 70 -6.92 8.96 -14.56
N PRO A 71 -7.89 8.54 -13.73
CA PRO A 71 -8.74 9.48 -13.02
C PRO A 71 -7.94 10.26 -11.97
N HIS A 72 -8.21 11.56 -11.90
CA HIS A 72 -7.65 12.43 -10.88
C HIS A 72 -8.49 12.31 -9.60
N VAL A 73 -7.82 12.09 -8.47
CA VAL A 73 -8.40 12.30 -7.14
C VAL A 73 -8.71 13.78 -6.98
N ARG A 74 -9.93 14.12 -6.57
CA ARG A 74 -10.36 15.51 -6.43
C ARG A 74 -9.59 16.18 -5.30
N GLU A 75 -9.29 17.48 -5.44
CA GLU A 75 -8.53 18.23 -4.43
C GLU A 75 -9.26 18.31 -3.08
N ASP A 76 -10.59 18.24 -3.09
CA ASP A 76 -11.46 18.19 -1.91
C ASP A 76 -11.57 16.81 -1.25
N GLU A 77 -11.00 15.77 -1.85
CA GLU A 77 -11.04 14.40 -1.32
C GLU A 77 -9.91 14.14 -0.33
N GLU A 78 -10.22 13.46 0.77
CA GLU A 78 -9.24 13.03 1.77
C GLU A 78 -8.62 11.69 1.37
N LEU A 79 -7.30 11.55 1.51
CA LEU A 79 -6.61 10.30 1.29
C LEU A 79 -6.91 9.32 2.42
N HIS A 80 -7.29 8.11 2.04
CA HIS A 80 -7.67 7.08 2.99
C HIS A 80 -6.47 6.22 3.41
N ALA A 81 -6.42 5.89 4.70
CA ALA A 81 -5.43 4.96 5.22
C ALA A 81 -5.59 3.56 4.59
N GLY A 82 -4.48 2.87 4.33
CA GLY A 82 -4.49 1.60 3.61
C GLY A 82 -4.56 1.72 2.09
N GLN A 83 -4.68 2.93 1.54
CA GLN A 83 -4.72 3.15 0.10
C GLN A 83 -3.40 3.68 -0.44
N ILE A 84 -3.13 3.31 -1.69
CA ILE A 84 -1.95 3.75 -2.43
C ILE A 84 -2.40 4.73 -3.51
N TYR A 85 -1.73 5.88 -3.51
CA TYR A 85 -1.93 6.93 -4.48
C TYR A 85 -0.62 7.17 -5.22
N PHE A 86 -0.70 7.45 -6.50
CA PHE A 86 0.44 7.87 -7.31
C PHE A 86 0.35 9.36 -7.58
N LEU A 87 1.48 10.05 -7.44
CA LEU A 87 1.63 11.43 -7.86
C LEU A 87 2.25 11.47 -9.24
N MET A 88 1.50 11.93 -10.23
CA MET A 88 1.88 11.93 -11.64
C MET A 88 1.91 13.35 -12.23
N PRO A 89 2.79 13.62 -13.21
CA PRO A 89 2.78 14.90 -13.92
C PRO A 89 1.52 15.06 -14.77
N LEU A 90 0.94 16.28 -14.80
CA LEU A 90 -0.25 16.61 -15.60
C LEU A 90 -0.09 16.31 -17.09
N SER A 91 1.15 16.30 -17.61
CA SER A 91 1.43 15.90 -18.99
C SER A 91 0.99 14.47 -19.32
N ARG A 92 0.76 13.62 -18.31
CA ARG A 92 0.26 12.25 -18.49
C ARG A 92 -1.24 12.09 -18.23
N ALA A 93 -1.94 13.14 -17.78
CA ALA A 93 -3.36 13.06 -17.41
C ALA A 93 -4.26 12.70 -18.61
N HIS A 94 -3.87 13.11 -19.82
CA HIS A 94 -4.61 12.86 -21.05
C HIS A 94 -4.07 11.68 -21.88
N THR A 95 -3.09 10.96 -21.33
CA THR A 95 -2.48 9.82 -22.02
C THR A 95 -3.04 8.53 -21.44
N PRO A 96 -3.61 7.64 -22.28
CA PRO A 96 -4.04 6.33 -21.81
C PRO A 96 -2.87 5.53 -21.25
N LEU A 97 -3.08 4.85 -20.11
CA LEU A 97 -2.05 3.99 -19.53
C LEU A 97 -1.78 2.78 -20.42
N SER A 98 -0.52 2.55 -20.77
CA SER A 98 -0.11 1.29 -21.40
C SER A 98 0.17 0.22 -20.33
N LEU A 99 0.19 -1.05 -20.73
CA LEU A 99 0.61 -2.14 -19.83
C LEU A 99 2.03 -1.91 -19.27
N PRO A 100 3.04 -1.51 -20.06
CA PRO A 100 4.35 -1.14 -19.53
C PRO A 100 4.32 -0.04 -18.48
N ASP A 101 3.49 1.00 -18.66
CA ASP A 101 3.36 2.09 -17.69
C ASP A 101 2.83 1.57 -16.36
N LEU A 102 1.76 0.79 -16.39
CA LEU A 102 1.14 0.22 -15.20
C LEU A 102 2.10 -0.74 -14.48
N CYS A 103 2.82 -1.59 -15.23
CA CYS A 103 3.87 -2.44 -14.67
C CYS A 103 4.98 -1.61 -14.02
N SER A 104 5.40 -0.50 -14.64
CA SER A 104 6.41 0.38 -14.09
C SER A 104 5.97 1.00 -12.76
N LEU A 105 4.71 1.46 -12.67
CA LEU A 105 4.12 1.97 -11.44
C LEU A 105 4.06 0.90 -10.35
N ALA A 106 3.65 -0.32 -10.68
CA ALA A 106 3.60 -1.45 -9.74
C ALA A 106 5.00 -1.84 -9.21
N ILE A 107 6.01 -1.85 -10.09
CA ILE A 107 7.40 -2.12 -9.71
C ILE A 107 7.92 -1.01 -8.81
N LYS A 108 7.68 0.26 -9.17
CA LYS A 108 8.05 1.41 -8.34
C LYS A 108 7.42 1.30 -6.96
N ALA A 109 6.11 1.04 -6.88
CA ALA A 109 5.42 0.83 -5.63
C ALA A 109 6.09 -0.28 -4.80
N SER A 110 6.29 -1.45 -5.40
CA SER A 110 6.94 -2.60 -4.76
C SER A 110 8.37 -2.30 -4.28
N SER A 111 9.11 -1.44 -4.99
CA SER A 111 10.48 -1.08 -4.62
C SER A 111 10.56 -0.01 -3.52
N THR A 112 9.53 0.85 -3.43
CA THR A 112 9.44 1.91 -2.41
C THR A 112 8.81 1.42 -1.12
N MET A 113 7.96 0.40 -1.22
CA MET A 113 7.31 -0.24 -0.09
C MET A 113 8.27 -1.21 0.59
N THR A 114 8.20 -1.30 1.92
CA THR A 114 9.06 -2.23 2.67
C THR A 114 8.60 -3.67 2.40
N LYS A 115 9.51 -4.65 2.53
CA LYS A 115 9.24 -6.08 2.25
C LYS A 115 8.02 -6.65 2.99
N ASP A 116 7.72 -6.11 4.16
CA ASP A 116 6.54 -6.49 4.96
C ASP A 116 5.20 -6.12 4.30
N GLU A 117 5.19 -5.08 3.49
CA GLU A 117 3.98 -4.56 2.87
C GLU A 117 3.63 -5.30 1.58
N VAL A 118 4.66 -5.70 0.83
CA VAL A 118 4.51 -6.49 -0.40
C VAL A 118 4.04 -7.92 -0.09
N GLN A 119 4.40 -8.47 1.09
CA GLN A 119 3.93 -9.79 1.52
C GLN A 119 2.43 -9.85 1.86
N LEU A 120 1.82 -8.72 2.27
CA LEU A 120 0.40 -8.65 2.61
C LEU A 120 -0.51 -8.57 1.39
N LEU A 121 -0.04 -7.93 0.31
CA LEU A 121 -0.73 -7.91 -0.99
C LEU A 121 -0.63 -9.26 -1.72
N SER A 122 0.43 -10.04 -1.46
CA SER A 122 0.59 -11.40 -2.00
C SER A 122 -0.15 -12.48 -1.18
N SER A 123 -0.65 -12.15 0.02
CA SER A 123 -1.21 -13.13 0.96
C SER A 123 -2.71 -12.92 1.20
N LYS A 124 -3.58 -13.56 0.38
CA LYS A 124 -4.85 -14.26 0.75
C LYS A 124 -5.64 -14.68 -0.50
N PRO A 125 -6.36 -15.83 -0.51
CA PRO A 125 -7.00 -16.45 0.66
C PRO A 125 -6.38 -17.80 1.07
N ARG A 126 -6.54 -18.10 2.36
CA ARG A 126 -6.52 -19.47 2.87
C ARG A 126 -7.62 -20.27 2.15
N LEU A 127 -7.25 -21.12 1.22
CA LEU A 127 -8.08 -22.28 0.88
C LEU A 127 -8.00 -23.25 2.06
N VAL A 128 -8.94 -23.12 3.00
CA VAL A 128 -9.22 -24.18 3.97
C VAL A 128 -10.02 -25.23 3.22
N PHE A 129 -9.34 -26.25 2.69
CA PHE A 129 -9.99 -27.50 2.34
C PHE A 129 -10.21 -28.26 3.65
N ARG A 130 -11.49 -28.41 4.03
CA ARG A 130 -11.92 -29.37 5.03
C ARG A 130 -12.44 -30.61 4.33
#